data_AF-A0AAW0VN90-F1
#
_entry.id   AF-A0AAW0VN90-F1
#
_cell.length_a   1.000
_cell.length_b   1.000
_cell.length_c   1.000
_cell.angle_alpha   90.00
_cell.angle_beta   90.00
_cell.angle_gamma   90.00
#
_symmetry.space_group_name_H-M   'P 1'
#
loop_
_entity.id
_entity.type
_entity.pdbx_description
1 polymer ?
#
loop_
_entity_poly.entity_id
_entity_poly.type
_entity_poly.pdbx_seq_one_letter_code
_entity_poly.pdbx_strand_id
1 'polypeptide(L)'
;QLEDWWLHYAYLTVREPLLPTMNTAGPHPLNLSLWKPSFEKALTYGALYLWGFLDFNLAVQEQRLKPQKTNEGKPLSMKQFRWVFNCTRIPGQGADSLYTTWKTKDEGDCPLHLVVLCHGHIWTMYPWDSAGKPLSAPELEVQLRHIRETSDDLGPGPGISVLTCDTRENWAQ
;
A
#
# COMPACT_ATOMS: atom_id res chain seq x y z
N GLN A 1 17.73 11.31 -16.10
CA GLN A 1 18.85 12.12 -15.56
C GLN A 1 18.46 12.80 -14.25
N LEU A 2 17.63 13.87 -14.23
CA LEU A 2 17.21 14.47 -12.95
C LEU A 2 16.34 13.54 -12.11
N GLU A 3 15.40 12.82 -12.73
CA GLU A 3 14.52 11.86 -12.03
C GLU A 3 15.33 10.81 -11.25
N ASP A 4 16.31 10.20 -11.91
CA ASP A 4 17.15 9.14 -11.31
C ASP A 4 18.03 9.69 -10.19
N TRP A 5 18.66 10.85 -10.41
CA TRP A 5 19.48 11.51 -9.40
C TRP A 5 18.66 11.93 -8.18
N TRP A 6 17.48 12.51 -8.41
CA TRP A 6 16.58 12.93 -7.34
C TRP A 6 16.13 11.73 -6.51
N LEU A 7 15.65 10.66 -7.16
CA LEU A 7 15.26 9.43 -6.47
C LEU A 7 16.43 8.87 -5.64
N HIS A 8 17.60 8.77 -6.27
CA HIS A 8 18.76 8.14 -5.63
C HIS A 8 19.25 8.95 -4.42
N TYR A 9 19.58 10.22 -4.60
CA TYR A 9 20.23 11.02 -3.57
C TYR A 9 19.26 11.62 -2.54
N ALA A 10 18.02 11.95 -2.92
CA ALA A 10 17.06 12.52 -1.98
C ALA A 10 16.37 11.45 -1.12
N TYR A 11 16.30 10.19 -1.57
CA TYR A 11 15.56 9.14 -0.87
C TYR A 11 16.38 7.88 -0.61
N LEU A 12 16.98 7.30 -1.65
CA LEU A 12 17.54 5.94 -1.56
C LEU A 12 18.85 5.87 -0.79
N THR A 13 19.68 6.92 -0.82
CA THR A 13 20.94 6.97 -0.05
C THR A 13 20.74 7.39 1.41
N VAL A 14 19.57 7.88 1.79
CA VAL A 14 19.29 8.25 3.20
C VAL A 14 19.37 7.00 4.08
N ARG A 15 20.14 7.08 5.17
CA ARG A 15 20.42 5.95 6.08
C ARG A 15 19.63 6.01 7.40
N GLU A 16 19.06 7.16 7.72
CA GLU A 16 18.17 7.34 8.88
C GLU A 16 16.90 6.46 8.78
N PRO A 17 16.23 6.15 9.91
CA PRO A 17 14.94 5.49 9.91
C PRO A 17 13.91 6.27 9.08
N LEU A 18 13.14 5.59 8.23
CA LEU A 18 12.15 6.26 7.37
C LEU A 18 11.00 6.89 8.16
N LEU A 19 10.70 6.33 9.34
CA LEU A 19 9.74 6.88 10.28
C LEU A 19 10.50 7.56 11.43
N PRO A 20 10.19 8.82 11.79
CA PRO A 20 9.23 9.73 11.15
C PRO A 20 9.83 10.58 10.02
N THR A 21 11.09 10.34 9.62
CA THR A 21 11.89 11.35 8.90
C THR A 21 11.55 11.53 7.43
N MET A 22 11.02 10.50 6.77
CA MET A 22 10.82 10.47 5.31
C MET A 22 9.40 10.08 4.90
N ASN A 23 8.79 9.13 5.60
CA ASN A 23 7.44 8.70 5.27
C ASN A 23 6.43 9.79 5.65
N THR A 24 5.56 10.13 4.71
CA THR A 24 4.43 11.03 4.95
C THR A 24 3.19 10.25 5.33
N ALA A 25 2.41 10.80 6.25
CA ALA A 25 1.13 10.26 6.67
C ALA A 25 0.08 11.37 6.68
N GLY A 26 -1.16 11.04 6.31
CA GLY A 26 -2.29 11.94 6.36
C GLY A 26 -3.54 11.20 6.83
N PRO A 27 -4.32 11.78 7.76
CA PRO A 27 -5.59 11.17 8.17
C PRO A 27 -6.56 11.18 6.99
N HIS A 28 -7.32 10.10 6.83
CA HIS A 28 -8.28 10.01 5.74
C HIS A 28 -9.49 10.90 6.02
N PRO A 29 -9.87 11.86 5.13
CA PRO A 29 -10.82 12.94 5.44
C PRO A 29 -12.24 12.47 5.82
N LEU A 30 -12.63 11.23 5.47
CA LEU A 30 -13.92 10.67 5.88
C LEU A 30 -14.06 10.53 7.39
N ASN A 31 -12.95 10.42 8.14
CA ASN A 31 -12.99 10.39 9.60
C ASN A 31 -13.44 11.74 10.21
N LEU A 32 -13.35 12.85 9.46
CA LEU A 32 -13.75 14.19 9.89
C LEU A 32 -15.24 14.48 9.65
N SER A 33 -15.93 13.67 8.83
CA SER A 33 -17.30 13.97 8.39
C SER A 33 -18.26 12.80 8.56
N LEU A 34 -17.95 11.64 7.97
CA LEU A 34 -18.89 10.54 7.81
C LEU A 34 -18.61 9.37 8.75
N TRP A 35 -17.35 9.08 9.04
CA TRP A 35 -16.92 7.90 9.79
C TRP A 35 -16.36 8.30 11.15
N LYS A 36 -17.27 8.48 12.11
CA LYS A 36 -16.86 8.74 13.50
C LYS A 36 -15.97 7.59 14.00
N PRO A 37 -14.90 7.88 14.76
CA PRO A 37 -14.03 6.84 15.33
C PRO A 37 -14.85 5.79 16.10
N SER A 38 -14.65 4.50 15.77
CA SER A 38 -15.35 3.39 16.39
C SER A 38 -14.54 2.11 16.23
N PHE A 39 -14.25 1.43 17.35
CA PHE A 39 -13.60 0.12 17.33
C PHE A 39 -14.49 -0.96 16.72
N GLU A 40 -15.79 -0.93 17.00
CA GLU A 40 -16.78 -1.87 16.45
C GLU A 40 -16.84 -1.81 14.92
N LYS A 41 -16.70 -0.61 14.35
CA LYS A 41 -16.75 -0.39 12.89
C LYS A 41 -15.38 -0.39 12.22
N ALA A 42 -14.29 -0.65 12.95
CA ALA A 42 -12.94 -0.56 12.41
C ALA A 42 -12.74 -1.50 11.21
N LEU A 43 -13.23 -2.74 11.31
CA LEU A 43 -13.15 -3.71 10.20
C LEU A 43 -14.03 -3.30 9.01
N THR A 44 -15.25 -2.82 9.26
CA THR A 44 -16.14 -2.32 8.21
C THR A 44 -15.53 -1.13 7.46
N TYR A 45 -14.95 -0.16 8.18
CA TYR A 45 -14.26 0.97 7.57
C TYR A 45 -13.00 0.53 6.81
N GLY A 46 -12.22 -0.39 7.38
CA GLY A 46 -11.06 -0.97 6.71
C GLY A 46 -11.44 -1.68 5.41
N ALA A 47 -12.53 -2.45 5.41
CA ALA A 47 -13.02 -3.15 4.24
C ALA A 47 -13.52 -2.20 3.15
N LEU A 48 -14.24 -1.14 3.51
CA LEU A 48 -14.68 -0.10 2.58
C LEU A 48 -13.48 0.65 1.97
N TYR A 49 -12.46 0.97 2.77
CA TYR A 49 -11.22 1.55 2.24
C TYR A 49 -10.55 0.63 1.26
N LEU A 50 -10.36 -0.62 1.66
CA LEU A 50 -9.69 -1.60 0.82
C LEU A 50 -10.43 -1.80 -0.50
N TRP A 51 -11.75 -1.92 -0.46
CA TRP A 51 -12.59 -1.99 -1.66
C TRP A 51 -12.34 -0.82 -2.60
N GLY A 52 -12.34 0.42 -2.08
CA GLY A 52 -12.07 1.62 -2.88
C GLY A 52 -10.64 1.66 -3.46
N PHE A 53 -9.63 1.22 -2.71
CA PHE A 53 -8.25 1.13 -3.20
C PHE A 53 -8.09 0.06 -4.29
N LEU A 54 -8.78 -1.07 -4.20
CA LEU A 54 -8.76 -2.12 -5.20
C LEU A 54 -9.42 -1.65 -6.51
N ASP A 55 -10.59 -1.01 -6.42
CA ASP A 55 -11.27 -0.42 -7.58
C ASP A 55 -10.40 0.67 -8.23
N PHE A 56 -9.77 1.52 -7.41
CA PHE A 56 -8.85 2.54 -7.89
C PHE A 56 -7.63 1.92 -8.61
N ASN A 57 -6.98 0.91 -8.02
CA ASN A 57 -5.87 0.21 -8.67
C ASN A 57 -6.29 -0.38 -10.02
N LEU A 58 -7.46 -1.02 -10.07
CA LEU A 58 -8.00 -1.57 -11.32
C LEU A 58 -8.22 -0.45 -12.36
N ALA A 59 -8.75 0.70 -11.96
CA ALA A 59 -8.94 1.85 -12.86
C ALA A 59 -7.61 2.41 -13.40
N VAL A 60 -6.54 2.40 -12.59
CA VAL A 60 -5.19 2.78 -13.04
C VAL A 60 -4.65 1.74 -14.03
N GLN A 61 -4.77 0.45 -13.71
CA GLN A 61 -4.26 -0.65 -14.55
C GLN A 61 -4.96 -0.73 -15.91
N GLU A 62 -6.26 -0.48 -15.94
CA GLU A 62 -7.10 -0.41 -17.15
C GLU A 62 -7.00 0.95 -17.85
N GLN A 63 -6.17 1.87 -17.34
CA GLN A 63 -5.96 3.20 -17.90
C GLN A 63 -7.25 4.02 -18.08
N ARG A 64 -8.26 3.79 -17.21
CA ARG A 64 -9.55 4.49 -17.24
C ARG A 64 -9.50 5.91 -16.66
N LEU A 65 -8.45 6.23 -15.90
CA LEU A 65 -8.27 7.56 -15.32
C LEU A 65 -7.83 8.56 -16.37
N LYS A 66 -8.57 9.67 -16.50
CA LYS A 66 -8.13 10.80 -17.33
C LYS A 66 -6.85 11.41 -16.74
N PRO A 67 -5.88 11.83 -17.57
CA PRO A 67 -4.73 12.56 -17.09
C PRO A 67 -5.15 13.78 -16.29
N GLN A 68 -4.52 13.97 -15.14
CA GLN A 68 -4.67 15.20 -14.37
C GLN A 68 -4.16 16.38 -15.20
N LYS A 69 -4.70 17.58 -14.96
CA LYS A 69 -4.37 18.78 -15.71
C LYS A 69 -4.02 19.92 -14.77
N THR A 70 -3.14 20.82 -15.21
CA THR A 70 -2.92 22.11 -14.54
C THR A 70 -4.18 22.98 -14.64
N ASN A 71 -4.18 24.10 -13.91
CA ASN A 71 -5.28 25.09 -14.00
C ASN A 71 -5.45 25.65 -15.42
N GLU A 72 -4.37 25.67 -16.22
CA GLU A 72 -4.37 26.08 -17.63
C GLU A 72 -4.72 24.93 -18.59
N GLY A 73 -5.12 23.76 -18.07
CA GLY A 73 -5.54 22.61 -18.87
C GLY A 73 -4.41 21.75 -19.45
N LYS A 74 -3.14 22.00 -19.08
CA LYS A 74 -2.01 21.20 -19.56
C LYS A 74 -1.97 19.84 -18.87
N PRO A 75 -1.83 18.71 -19.59
CA PRO A 75 -1.78 17.40 -18.96
C PRO A 75 -0.52 17.24 -18.10
N LEU A 76 -0.68 16.60 -16.95
CA LEU A 76 0.39 16.23 -16.03
C LEU A 76 0.78 14.76 -16.25
N SER A 77 2.03 14.44 -15.89
CA SER A 77 2.52 13.06 -15.92
C SER A 77 1.75 12.19 -14.91
N MET A 78 1.26 11.04 -15.37
CA MET A 78 0.60 10.03 -14.53
C MET A 78 1.57 8.94 -14.04
N LYS A 79 2.89 9.09 -14.30
CA LYS A 79 3.90 8.05 -13.99
C LYS A 79 3.95 7.67 -12.51
N GLN A 80 3.60 8.60 -11.61
CA GLN A 80 3.60 8.35 -10.16
C GLN A 80 2.62 7.24 -9.75
N PHE A 81 1.50 7.08 -10.46
CA PHE A 81 0.52 6.04 -10.14
C PHE A 81 1.06 4.60 -10.29
N ARG A 82 2.14 4.42 -11.07
CA ARG A 82 2.82 3.12 -11.22
C ARG A 82 3.57 2.65 -9.97
N TRP A 83 3.74 3.54 -8.98
CA TRP A 83 4.52 3.28 -7.77
C TRP A 83 3.64 3.16 -6.51
N VAL A 84 2.32 3.28 -6.65
CA VAL A 84 1.37 3.26 -5.51
C VAL A 84 1.06 1.84 -5.05
N PHE A 85 0.86 0.92 -5.99
CA PHE A 85 0.52 -0.48 -5.73
C PHE A 85 1.66 -1.38 -6.19
N ASN A 86 1.77 -2.58 -5.61
CA ASN A 86 2.77 -3.59 -5.98
C ASN A 86 4.21 -3.04 -6.03
N CYS A 87 4.52 -2.09 -5.15
CA CYS A 87 5.79 -1.40 -5.07
C CYS A 87 6.28 -1.44 -3.61
N THR A 88 7.56 -1.70 -3.42
CA THR A 88 8.19 -1.70 -2.10
C THR A 88 9.62 -1.18 -2.18
N ARG A 89 10.12 -0.65 -1.06
CA ARG A 89 11.51 -0.25 -0.91
C ARG A 89 12.27 -1.36 -0.21
N ILE A 90 13.34 -1.85 -0.85
CA ILE A 90 14.20 -2.91 -0.34
C ILE A 90 15.43 -2.26 0.31
N PRO A 91 15.73 -2.54 1.59
CA PRO A 91 16.93 -2.03 2.24
C PRO A 91 18.18 -2.59 1.55
N GLY A 92 19.21 -1.77 1.41
CA GLY A 92 20.50 -2.18 0.87
C GLY A 92 21.66 -1.47 1.55
N GLN A 93 22.84 -2.08 1.50
CA GLN A 93 24.07 -1.52 2.05
C GLN A 93 24.46 -0.25 1.29
N GLY A 94 24.57 0.89 1.99
CA GLY A 94 24.86 2.20 1.40
C GLY A 94 23.70 2.87 0.64
N ALA A 95 22.87 2.10 -0.09
CA ALA A 95 21.69 2.61 -0.77
C ALA A 95 20.58 1.55 -0.87
N ASP A 96 19.32 2.00 -0.72
CA ASP A 96 18.14 1.16 -0.91
C ASP A 96 17.78 1.08 -2.40
N SER A 97 16.87 0.15 -2.75
CA SER A 97 16.29 0.08 -4.08
C SER A 97 14.76 0.10 -4.02
N LEU A 98 14.12 0.53 -5.13
CA LEU A 98 12.68 0.34 -5.32
C LEU A 98 12.47 -0.90 -6.18
N TYR A 99 11.56 -1.76 -5.72
CA TYR A 99 11.09 -2.91 -6.45
C TYR A 99 9.61 -2.73 -6.74
N THR A 100 9.22 -2.89 -8.01
CA THR A 100 7.82 -2.85 -8.41
C THR A 100 7.53 -3.97 -9.39
N THR A 101 6.38 -4.63 -9.18
CA THR A 101 5.78 -5.57 -10.14
C THR A 101 4.49 -5.01 -10.73
N TRP A 102 4.22 -3.72 -10.50
CA TRP A 102 3.03 -3.07 -11.05
C TRP A 102 3.14 -2.92 -12.56
N LYS A 103 2.05 -3.25 -13.25
CA LYS A 103 1.90 -3.21 -14.70
C LYS A 103 0.48 -2.79 -15.05
N THR A 104 0.31 -2.14 -16.20
CA THR A 104 -1.02 -1.96 -16.81
C THR A 104 -1.52 -3.30 -17.37
N LYS A 105 -2.83 -3.43 -17.62
CA LYS A 105 -3.40 -4.65 -18.22
C LYS A 105 -2.73 -5.01 -19.56
N ASP A 106 -2.34 -4.00 -20.34
CA ASP A 106 -1.64 -4.19 -21.62
C ASP A 106 -0.17 -4.66 -21.46
N GLU A 107 0.45 -4.40 -20.30
CA GLU A 107 1.85 -4.77 -20.03
C GLU A 107 1.98 -6.16 -19.40
N GLY A 108 0.88 -6.71 -18.89
CA GLY A 108 0.79 -8.05 -18.34
C GLY A 108 0.25 -8.09 -16.91
N ASP A 109 0.32 -9.28 -16.32
CA ASP A 109 -0.31 -9.55 -15.03
C ASP A 109 0.45 -8.94 -13.84
N CYS A 110 -0.32 -8.61 -12.81
CA CYS A 110 0.16 -8.19 -11.49
C CYS A 110 -0.20 -9.24 -10.43
N PRO A 111 0.52 -9.28 -9.29
CA PRO A 111 0.10 -10.06 -8.14
C PRO A 111 -1.33 -9.72 -7.71
N LEU A 112 -2.13 -10.76 -7.43
CA LEU A 112 -3.53 -10.67 -7.00
C LEU A 112 -3.69 -10.92 -5.49
N HIS A 113 -2.70 -10.55 -4.69
CA HIS A 113 -2.76 -10.66 -3.23
C HIS A 113 -2.40 -9.33 -2.58
N LEU A 114 -2.72 -9.21 -1.30
CA LEU A 114 -2.22 -8.17 -0.43
C LEU A 114 -1.71 -8.77 0.87
N VAL A 115 -0.94 -7.98 1.60
CA VAL A 115 -0.42 -8.33 2.92
C VAL A 115 -1.24 -7.62 3.99
N VAL A 116 -1.72 -8.37 4.99
CA VAL A 116 -2.37 -7.83 6.20
C VAL A 116 -1.47 -8.05 7.39
N LEU A 117 -1.10 -6.98 8.08
CA LEU A 117 -0.37 -7.04 9.34
C LEU A 117 -1.39 -7.04 10.50
N CYS A 118 -1.38 -8.06 11.35
CA CYS A 118 -2.31 -8.18 12.46
C CYS A 118 -1.63 -8.82 13.68
N HIS A 119 -1.59 -8.12 14.81
CA HIS A 119 -1.01 -8.59 16.08
C HIS A 119 0.39 -9.24 15.97
N GLY A 120 1.26 -8.64 15.13
CA GLY A 120 2.63 -9.13 14.94
C GLY A 120 2.76 -10.27 13.92
N HIS A 121 1.65 -10.72 13.33
CA HIS A 121 1.59 -11.69 12.24
C HIS A 121 1.47 -11.02 10.88
N ILE A 122 1.93 -11.73 9.84
CA ILE A 122 1.88 -11.31 8.44
C ILE A 122 1.00 -12.31 7.69
N TRP A 123 -0.12 -11.83 7.14
CA TRP A 123 -1.08 -12.66 6.42
C TRP A 123 -1.07 -12.31 4.93
N THR A 124 -1.22 -13.33 4.08
CA THR A 124 -1.52 -13.14 2.66
C THR A 124 -3.02 -13.27 2.45
N MET A 125 -3.64 -12.27 1.85
CA MET A 125 -5.07 -12.25 1.53
C MET A 125 -5.26 -12.06 0.04
N TYR A 126 -6.22 -12.76 -0.55
CA TYR A 126 -6.57 -12.68 -1.97
C TYR A 126 -7.91 -11.93 -2.13
N PRO A 127 -7.90 -10.63 -2.45
CA PRO A 127 -9.10 -9.80 -2.40
C PRO A 127 -9.88 -9.77 -3.73
N TRP A 128 -9.82 -10.85 -4.51
CA TRP A 128 -10.42 -10.93 -5.85
C TRP A 128 -11.33 -12.14 -5.97
N ASP A 129 -12.40 -12.01 -6.76
CA ASP A 129 -13.27 -13.12 -7.13
C ASP A 129 -12.67 -13.96 -8.29
N SER A 130 -13.34 -15.04 -8.66
CA SER A 130 -12.93 -15.93 -9.76
C SER A 130 -12.97 -15.26 -11.13
N ALA A 131 -13.66 -14.12 -11.28
CA ALA A 131 -13.69 -13.32 -12.50
C ALA A 131 -12.61 -12.22 -12.52
N GLY A 132 -11.75 -12.15 -11.49
CA GLY A 132 -10.69 -11.15 -11.37
C GLY A 132 -11.20 -9.76 -10.97
N LYS A 133 -12.41 -9.66 -10.41
CA LYS A 133 -12.94 -8.41 -9.85
C LYS A 133 -12.66 -8.32 -8.35
N PRO A 134 -12.52 -7.11 -7.79
CA PRO A 134 -12.41 -6.95 -6.35
C PRO A 134 -13.61 -7.58 -5.63
N LEU A 135 -13.36 -8.27 -4.52
CA LEU A 135 -14.42 -8.69 -3.60
C LEU A 135 -15.20 -7.47 -3.10
N SER A 136 -16.48 -7.66 -2.80
CA SER A 136 -17.31 -6.61 -2.21
C SER A 136 -16.82 -6.24 -0.79
N ALA A 137 -17.15 -5.03 -0.33
CA ALA A 137 -16.76 -4.61 1.01
C ALA A 137 -17.23 -5.57 2.13
N PRO A 138 -18.45 -6.15 2.12
CA PRO A 138 -18.84 -7.17 3.10
C PRO A 138 -17.98 -8.44 3.04
N GLU A 139 -17.62 -8.91 1.84
CA GLU A 139 -16.75 -10.09 1.69
C GLU A 139 -15.33 -9.82 2.19
N LEU A 140 -14.78 -8.63 1.91
CA LEU A 140 -13.50 -8.18 2.46
C LEU A 140 -13.55 -8.07 3.98
N GLU A 141 -14.65 -7.59 4.55
CA GLU A 141 -14.82 -7.52 6.00
C GLU A 141 -14.77 -8.91 6.64
N VAL A 142 -15.41 -9.92 6.03
CA VAL A 142 -15.34 -11.31 6.48
C VAL A 142 -13.90 -11.83 6.49
N GLN A 143 -13.11 -11.55 5.44
CA GLN A 143 -11.71 -11.95 5.37
C GLN A 143 -10.87 -11.26 6.45
N LEU A 144 -11.03 -9.94 6.62
CA LEU A 144 -10.32 -9.16 7.65
C LEU A 144 -10.69 -9.61 9.07
N ARG A 145 -11.96 -9.94 9.31
CA ARG A 145 -12.46 -10.47 10.57
C ARG A 145 -11.83 -11.83 10.88
N HIS A 146 -11.80 -12.73 9.91
CA HIS A 146 -11.16 -14.03 10.07
C HIS A 146 -9.66 -13.89 10.41
N ILE A 147 -8.94 -13.00 9.73
CA ILE A 147 -7.53 -12.71 10.03
C ILE A 147 -7.37 -12.16 11.46
N ARG A 148 -8.24 -11.24 11.89
CA ARG A 148 -8.22 -10.69 13.25
C ARG A 148 -8.45 -11.77 14.30
N GLU A 149 -9.55 -12.50 14.19
CA GLU A 149 -9.93 -13.55 15.16
C GLU A 149 -8.84 -14.63 15.25
N THR A 150 -8.31 -15.07 14.11
CA THR A 150 -7.22 -16.06 14.10
C THR A 150 -5.94 -15.49 14.74
N SER A 151 -5.62 -14.21 14.51
CA SER A 151 -4.46 -13.57 15.14
C SER A 151 -4.66 -13.40 16.66
N ASP A 152 -5.90 -13.19 17.11
CA ASP A 152 -6.25 -13.11 18.53
C ASP A 152 -6.04 -14.46 19.21
N ASP A 153 -6.50 -15.54 18.57
CA ASP A 153 -6.36 -16.92 19.07
C ASP A 153 -4.89 -17.38 19.11
N LEU A 154 -4.07 -16.97 18.13
CA LEU A 154 -2.64 -17.27 18.09
C LEU A 154 -1.83 -16.48 19.14
N GLY A 155 -2.37 -15.37 19.67
CA GLY A 155 -1.63 -14.44 20.52
C GLY A 155 -0.56 -13.64 19.76
N PRO A 156 0.34 -12.94 20.49
CA PRO A 156 1.33 -12.05 19.87
C PRO A 156 2.27 -12.77 18.90
N GLY A 157 2.30 -12.29 17.65
CA GLY A 157 3.23 -12.76 16.63
C GLY A 157 4.65 -12.22 16.81
N PRO A 158 5.60 -12.68 15.97
CA PRO A 158 7.02 -12.34 16.09
C PRO A 158 7.33 -10.86 15.83
N GLY A 159 6.41 -10.09 15.24
CA GLY A 159 6.57 -8.65 15.08
C GLY A 159 7.63 -8.23 14.06
N ILE A 160 7.96 -9.09 13.09
CA ILE A 160 9.02 -8.87 12.09
C ILE A 160 8.90 -7.53 11.36
N SER A 161 7.68 -7.01 11.17
CA SER A 161 7.45 -5.71 10.54
C SER A 161 8.10 -4.54 11.28
N VAL A 162 8.39 -4.66 12.58
CA VAL A 162 9.08 -3.62 13.36
C VAL A 162 10.48 -3.32 12.83
N LEU A 163 11.13 -4.30 12.22
CA LEU A 163 12.48 -4.14 11.67
C LEU A 163 12.52 -3.09 10.53
N THR A 164 11.38 -2.86 9.87
CA THR A 164 11.27 -1.83 8.82
C THR A 164 11.40 -0.39 9.36
N CYS A 165 11.28 -0.22 10.69
CA CYS A 165 11.40 1.05 11.39
C CYS A 165 12.83 1.35 11.87
N ASP A 166 13.79 0.44 11.68
CA ASP A 166 15.19 0.69 12.04
C ASP A 166 15.86 1.61 11.00
N THR A 167 17.10 2.02 11.30
CA THR A 167 18.01 2.62 10.34
C THR A 167 18.12 1.74 9.11
N ARG A 168 18.36 2.34 7.93
CA ARG A 168 18.40 1.59 6.67
C ARG A 168 19.55 0.61 6.62
N GLU A 169 20.64 0.93 7.32
CA GLU A 169 21.83 0.09 7.43
C GLU A 169 21.56 -1.16 8.27
N ASN A 170 20.95 -1.00 9.46
CA ASN A 170 20.60 -2.14 10.32
C ASN A 170 19.55 -3.03 9.64
N TRP A 171 18.54 -2.43 8.98
CA TRP A 171 17.51 -3.21 8.30
C TRP A 171 18.05 -3.96 7.07
N ALA A 172 19.19 -3.54 6.53
CA ALA A 172 19.85 -4.22 5.42
C ALA A 172 20.70 -5.44 5.85
N GLN A 173 20.90 -5.66 7.15
CA GLN A 173 21.66 -6.79 7.72
C GLN A 173 20.73 -7.93 8.15
#